data_AF-F8N908-F1
#
_entry.id   AF-F8N908-F1
#
_cell.length_a   1.000
_cell.length_b   1.000
_cell.length_c   1.000
_cell.angle_alpha   90.00
_cell.angle_beta   90.00
_cell.angle_gamma   90.00
#
_symmetry.space_group_name_H-M   'P 1'
#
loop_
_entity.id
_entity.type
_entity.pdbx_description
1 polymer ?
#
loop_
_entity_poly.entity_id
_entity_poly.type
_entity_poly.pdbx_seq_one_letter_code
_entity_poly.pdbx_strand_id
1 'polypeptide(L)'
;MPSPLTILFFTAMFTLLGVGWMKGYDLVKRKAPDRLVTFYMVYAAFRMVAILLAVGVYALFISQSLAESKAVAMMVLAMYAAMMALTLKKKH
;
A
#
# COMPACT_ATOMS: atom_id res chain seq x y z
N MET A 1 -10.27 -3.93 18.67
CA MET A 1 -10.08 -2.91 17.61
C MET A 1 -8.59 -2.61 17.51
N PRO A 2 -8.04 -2.30 16.32
CA PRO A 2 -6.62 -1.98 16.18
C PRO A 2 -6.24 -0.76 17.03
N SER A 3 -5.03 -0.75 17.59
CA SER A 3 -4.57 0.40 18.37
C SER A 3 -4.41 1.66 17.50
N PRO A 4 -4.51 2.88 18.07
CA PRO A 4 -4.33 4.12 17.32
C PRO A 4 -2.98 4.20 16.58
N LEU A 5 -1.91 3.69 17.19
CA LEU A 5 -0.59 3.60 16.56
C LEU A 5 -0.59 2.68 15.33
N THR A 6 -1.30 1.55 15.40
CA THR A 6 -1.45 0.63 14.27
C THR A 6 -2.20 1.31 13.12
N ILE A 7 -3.30 2.00 13.43
CA ILE A 7 -4.09 2.73 12.42
C ILE A 7 -3.24 3.82 11.77
N LEU A 8 -2.52 4.61 12.57
CA LEU A 8 -1.62 5.66 12.09
C LEU A 8 -0.52 5.09 11.20
N PHE A 9 0.13 4.00 11.61
CA PHE A 9 1.18 3.34 10.85
C PHE A 9 0.69 2.89 9.48
N PHE A 10 -0.41 2.14 9.41
CA PHE A 10 -0.95 1.69 8.12
C PHE A 10 -1.42 2.88 7.27
N THR A 11 -2.04 3.89 7.87
CA THR A 11 -2.45 5.12 7.18
C THR A 11 -1.26 5.84 6.54
N ALA A 12 -0.19 6.04 7.30
CA ALA A 12 1.03 6.64 6.79
C ALA A 12 1.66 5.79 5.67
N MET A 13 1.75 4.48 5.86
CA MET A 13 2.28 3.55 4.86
C MET A 13 1.51 3.62 3.54
N PHE A 14 0.18 3.51 3.58
CA PHE A 14 -0.66 3.59 2.37
C PHE A 14 -0.59 4.97 1.72
N THR A 15 -0.49 6.04 2.50
CA THR A 15 -0.31 7.41 1.98
C THR A 15 1.01 7.53 1.23
N LEU A 16 2.11 7.03 1.81
CA LEU A 16 3.43 7.05 1.17
C LEU A 16 3.46 6.21 -0.10
N LEU A 17 2.82 5.04 -0.10
CA LEU A 17 2.69 4.20 -1.30
C LEU A 17 1.86 4.89 -2.40
N GLY A 18 0.76 5.54 -2.04
CA GLY A 18 -0.04 6.32 -3.00
C GLY A 18 0.76 7.50 -3.60
N VAL A 19 1.41 8.29 -2.75
CA VAL A 19 2.23 9.44 -3.17
C VAL A 19 3.44 8.99 -4.00
N GLY A 20 4.10 7.91 -3.59
CA GLY A 20 5.23 7.32 -4.31
C GLY A 20 4.85 6.88 -5.71
N TRP A 21 3.68 6.23 -5.86
CA TRP A 21 3.15 5.90 -7.19
C TRP A 21 2.91 7.14 -8.03
N MET A 22 2.21 8.14 -7.47
CA MET A 22 1.86 9.36 -8.22
C MET A 22 3.10 10.09 -8.73
N LYS A 23 4.09 10.31 -7.86
CA LYS A 23 5.33 11.01 -8.21
C LYS A 23 6.22 10.17 -9.14
N GLY A 24 6.33 8.87 -8.88
CA GLY A 24 7.09 7.95 -9.72
C GLY A 24 6.53 7.86 -11.13
N TYR A 25 5.20 7.79 -11.26
CA TYR A 25 4.53 7.78 -12.56
C TYR A 25 4.82 9.06 -13.36
N ASP A 26 4.67 10.25 -12.75
CA ASP A 26 4.95 11.52 -13.45
C ASP A 26 6.42 11.62 -13.88
N LEU A 27 7.34 11.17 -13.02
CA LEU A 27 8.77 11.18 -13.31
C LEU A 27 9.12 10.26 -14.48
N VAL A 28 8.65 9.01 -14.46
CA VAL A 28 8.93 8.02 -15.50
C VAL A 28 8.25 8.43 -16.80
N LYS A 29 7.00 8.90 -16.76
CA LYS A 29 6.29 9.41 -17.94
C LYS A 29 7.05 10.55 -18.62
N ARG A 30 7.66 11.46 -17.84
CA ARG A 30 8.42 12.60 -18.37
C ARG A 30 9.81 12.23 -18.87
N LYS A 31 10.52 11.34 -18.18
CA LYS A 31 11.96 11.07 -18.44
C LYS A 31 12.23 9.81 -19.25
N ALA A 32 11.37 8.79 -19.16
CA ALA A 32 11.56 7.48 -19.77
C ALA A 32 10.21 6.79 -19.99
N PRO A 33 9.34 7.31 -20.89
CA PRO A 33 7.99 6.80 -21.11
C PRO A 33 7.99 5.31 -21.50
N ASP A 34 9.03 4.85 -22.22
CA ASP A 34 9.19 3.44 -22.62
C ASP A 34 9.31 2.49 -21.43
N ARG A 35 9.70 3.00 -20.25
CA ARG A 35 9.82 2.23 -19.00
C ARG A 35 8.57 2.27 -18.12
N LEU A 36 7.47 2.88 -18.57
CA LEU A 36 6.24 2.98 -17.77
C LEU A 36 5.68 1.61 -17.38
N VAL A 37 5.68 0.65 -18.31
CA VAL A 37 5.20 -0.71 -18.03
C VAL A 37 6.06 -1.39 -16.97
N THR A 38 7.39 -1.27 -17.08
CA THR A 38 8.33 -1.80 -16.08
C THR A 38 8.14 -1.13 -14.72
N PHE A 39 7.97 0.20 -14.68
CA PHE A 39 7.68 0.92 -13.44
C PHE A 39 6.39 0.40 -12.78
N TYR A 40 5.34 0.19 -13.57
CA TYR A 40 4.09 -0.37 -13.06
C TYR A 40 4.26 -1.76 -12.44
N MET A 41 4.95 -2.67 -13.11
CA MET A 41 5.18 -4.02 -12.57
C MET A 41 6.05 -3.99 -11.32
N VAL A 42 7.18 -3.27 -11.36
CA VAL A 42 8.11 -3.20 -10.23
C VAL A 42 7.44 -2.57 -9.01
N TYR A 43 6.71 -1.47 -9.21
CA TYR A 43 6.04 -0.80 -8.10
C TYR A 43 4.86 -1.61 -7.55
N ALA A 44 4.13 -2.34 -8.40
CA ALA A 44 3.10 -3.27 -7.94
C ALA A 44 3.70 -4.39 -7.07
N ALA A 45 4.81 -4.99 -7.51
CA ALA A 45 5.52 -6.01 -6.73
C ALA A 45 6.05 -5.45 -5.40
N PHE A 46 6.75 -4.32 -5.44
CA PHE A 46 7.24 -3.62 -4.25
C PHE A 46 6.12 -3.37 -3.24
N ARG A 47 4.99 -2.85 -3.71
CA ARG A 47 3.85 -2.52 -2.85
C ARG A 47 3.20 -3.76 -2.24
N MET A 48 3.05 -4.83 -3.02
CA MET A 48 2.53 -6.11 -2.51
C MET A 48 3.43 -6.67 -1.40
N VAL A 49 4.74 -6.70 -1.63
CA VAL A 49 5.72 -7.17 -0.64
C VAL A 49 5.69 -6.31 0.62
N ALA A 50 5.66 -4.98 0.47
CA ALA A 50 5.62 -4.06 1.61
C ALA A 50 4.36 -4.26 2.47
N ILE A 51 3.19 -4.39 1.85
CA ILE A 51 1.93 -4.62 2.56
C ILE A 51 1.91 -5.98 3.24
N LEU A 52 2.31 -7.04 2.52
CA LEU A 52 2.36 -8.39 3.09
C LEU A 52 3.34 -8.48 4.26
N LEU A 53 4.49 -7.84 4.17
CA LEU A 53 5.45 -7.78 5.27
C LEU A 53 4.87 -7.05 6.47
N ALA A 54 4.26 -5.88 6.28
CA ALA A 54 3.64 -5.11 7.36
C ALA A 54 2.51 -5.87 8.05
N VAL A 55 1.62 -6.50 7.28
CA VAL A 55 0.52 -7.32 7.81
C VAL A 55 1.06 -8.56 8.51
N GLY A 56 2.04 -9.24 7.93
CA GLY A 56 2.65 -10.45 8.50
C GLY A 56 3.36 -10.15 9.82
N VAL A 57 4.14 -9.07 9.88
CA VAL A 57 4.79 -8.61 11.12
C VAL A 57 3.75 -8.29 12.19
N TYR A 58 2.69 -7.56 11.82
CA TYR A 58 1.63 -7.25 12.75
C TYR A 58 0.93 -8.52 13.28
N ALA A 59 0.53 -9.43 12.39
CA ALA A 59 -0.22 -10.63 12.75
C ALA A 59 0.61 -11.62 13.60
N LEU A 60 1.90 -11.75 13.32
CA LEU A 60 2.77 -12.74 13.98
C LEU A 60 3.41 -12.23 15.27
N PHE A 61 3.70 -10.93 15.39
CA PHE A 61 4.52 -10.39 16.48
C PHE A 61 3.85 -9.30 17.31
N ILE A 62 2.78 -8.65 16.81
CA ILE A 62 2.16 -7.50 17.48
C ILE A 62 0.75 -7.83 17.97
N SER A 63 -0.02 -8.56 17.16
CA SER A 63 -1.42 -8.85 17.44
C SER A 63 -1.56 -9.72 18.69
N GLN A 64 -2.50 -9.34 19.56
CA GLN A 64 -2.77 -10.09 20.78
C GLN A 64 -3.90 -11.12 20.61
N SER A 65 -4.60 -11.10 19.48
CA SER A 65 -5.69 -12.04 19.22
C SER A 65 -6.01 -12.18 17.74
N LEU A 66 -6.61 -13.32 17.38
CA LEU A 66 -7.11 -13.55 16.03
C LEU A 66 -8.15 -12.50 15.60
N ALA A 67 -8.98 -12.03 16.54
CA ALA A 67 -9.98 -10.99 16.27
C ALA A 67 -9.33 -9.66 15.86
N GLU A 68 -8.23 -9.29 16.53
CA GLU A 68 -7.48 -8.08 16.22
C GLU A 68 -6.76 -8.19 14.87
N SER A 69 -6.13 -9.33 14.59
CA SER A 69 -5.51 -9.64 13.29
C SER A 69 -6.53 -9.55 12.14
N LYS A 70 -7.73 -10.10 12.31
CA LYS A 70 -8.82 -10.00 11.32
C LYS A 70 -9.25 -8.55 11.10
N ALA A 71 -9.37 -7.75 12.16
CA ALA A 71 -9.74 -6.35 12.04
C ALA A 71 -8.69 -5.53 11.26
N VAL A 72 -7.40 -5.78 11.51
CA VAL A 72 -6.32 -5.13 10.74
C VAL A 72 -6.31 -5.59 9.29
N ALA A 73 -6.49 -6.88 9.02
CA ALA A 73 -6.56 -7.38 7.65
C ALA A 73 -7.69 -6.70 6.86
N MET A 74 -8.89 -6.59 7.45
CA MET A 74 -10.03 -5.88 6.85
C MET A 74 -9.73 -4.40 6.58
N MET A 75 -9.09 -3.71 7.54
CA MET A 75 -8.67 -2.32 7.38
C MET A 75 -7.67 -2.17 6.22
N VAL A 76 -6.66 -3.02 6.16
CA VAL A 76 -5.63 -3.00 5.11
C VAL A 76 -6.24 -3.26 3.73
N LEU A 77 -7.19 -4.20 3.62
CA LEU A 77 -7.92 -4.45 2.37
C LEU A 77 -8.72 -3.23 1.92
N ALA A 78 -9.44 -2.58 2.84
CA ALA A 78 -10.21 -1.37 2.54
C ALA A 78 -9.30 -0.22 2.05
N MET A 79 -8.17 -0.01 2.74
CA MET A 79 -7.20 1.01 2.36
C MET A 79 -6.52 0.71 1.03
N TYR A 80 -6.21 -0.55 0.77
CA TYR A 80 -5.67 -0.98 -0.52
C TYR A 80 -6.64 -0.71 -1.65
N ALA A 81 -7.92 -1.05 -1.48
CA ALA A 81 -8.96 -0.77 -2.46
C ALA A 81 -9.10 0.75 -2.71
N ALA A 82 -9.11 1.57 -1.65
CA ALA A 82 -9.19 3.02 -1.77
C ALA A 82 -7.99 3.61 -2.53
N MET A 83 -6.77 3.22 -2.17
CA MET A 83 -5.55 3.64 -2.88
C MET A 83 -5.57 3.17 -4.35
N MET A 84 -6.05 1.96 -4.63
CA MET A 84 -6.19 1.48 -6.01
C MET A 84 -7.16 2.31 -6.82
N ALA A 85 -8.32 2.66 -6.26
CA ALA A 85 -9.28 3.54 -6.93
C ALA A 85 -8.66 4.90 -7.29
N LEU A 86 -7.87 5.49 -6.38
CA LEU A 86 -7.19 6.77 -6.62
C LEU A 86 -6.08 6.65 -7.69
N THR A 87 -5.29 5.59 -7.65
CA THR A 87 -4.16 5.40 -8.57
C THR A 87 -4.60 5.01 -9.98
N LEU A 88 -5.72 4.28 -10.12
CA LEU A 88 -6.31 3.93 -11.42
C LEU A 88 -6.91 5.15 -12.15
N LYS A 89 -7.46 6.12 -11.41
CA LYS A 89 -7.93 7.40 -11.98
C LYS A 89 -6.85 8.24 -12.64
N LYS A 90 -5.57 8.01 -12.31
CA LYS A 90 -4.43 8.72 -12.94
C LYS A 90 -3.91 8.00 -14.19
N LYS A 91 -4.27 6.73 -14.37
CA LYS A 91 -3.89 5.90 -15.52
C LYS A 91 -4.76 6.18 -16.74
N HIS A 92 -6.04 6.51 -16.52
CA HIS A 92 -7.01 6.93 -17.53
C HIS A 92 -7.12 8.45 -17.55
#